data_AF-A0A6P6WXZ2-F1
#
_entry.id   AF-A0A6P6WXZ2-F1
#
_cell.length_a   1.000
_cell.length_b   1.000
_cell.length_c   1.000
_cell.angle_alpha   90.00
_cell.angle_beta   90.00
_cell.angle_gamma   90.00
#
_symmetry.space_group_name_H-M   'P 1'
#
loop_
_entity.id
_entity.type
_entity.pdbx_description
1 polymer ?
#
loop_
_entity_poly.entity_id
_entity_poly.type
_entity_poly.pdbx_seq_one_letter_code
_entity_poly.pdbx_strand_id
1 'polypeptide(L)'
;MAQAFPAFYEGWMMNHQNLLEKLLSFSSLDALADDKNDKCQDLLAEVLAHYQQYYEEKTRAVNKNVFLMLSPPWLSSYERALLWISDFIPTTLFPLIDNSLGEDLADEQRERIQVIRAETRRLEKEVEQAMAAVQESIAAPPIFDLLRRHERTVDGEISELDAAMDKFKENMMRVIENADALRGSTVTKLVEILCPVQAIKFLAGAFQFTLRVRSFFLVLSKMIAVFEFGKKAASSLICSDNPKGLHYRLLSFTDRFLIMIATGSSVLQPLASTAATPPVSSDFKA
;
A
#
# COMPACT_ATOMS: atom_id res chain seq x y z
N MET A 1 -30.25 -1.69 3.35
CA MET A 1 -29.67 -0.97 2.21
C MET A 1 -28.16 -1.08 2.32
N ALA A 2 -27.47 -1.62 1.31
CA ALA A 2 -26.01 -1.70 1.35
C ALA A 2 -25.42 -0.29 1.31
N GLN A 3 -24.66 0.10 2.33
CA GLN A 3 -23.91 1.36 2.30
C GLN A 3 -22.84 1.28 1.21
N ALA A 4 -22.54 2.39 0.56
CA ALA A 4 -21.41 2.47 -0.35
C ALA A 4 -20.10 2.23 0.44
N PHE A 5 -19.15 1.48 -0.13
CA PHE A 5 -17.89 1.15 0.52
C PHE A 5 -17.15 2.36 1.13
N PRO A 6 -17.13 3.57 0.52
CA PRO A 6 -16.53 4.75 1.13
C PRO A 6 -17.15 5.13 2.49
N ALA A 7 -18.48 5.09 2.60
CA ALA A 7 -19.19 5.43 3.83
C ALA A 7 -18.93 4.38 4.93
N PHE A 8 -18.90 3.10 4.54
CA PHE A 8 -18.48 2.02 5.42
C PHE A 8 -17.04 2.24 5.92
N TYR A 9 -16.10 2.55 5.01
CA TYR A 9 -14.68 2.74 5.35
C TYR A 9 -14.46 3.87 6.35
N GLU A 10 -15.14 5.01 6.19
CA GLU A 10 -15.05 6.12 7.16
C GLU A 10 -15.58 5.70 8.54
N GLY A 11 -16.72 4.98 8.58
CA GLY A 11 -17.26 4.40 9.80
C GLY A 11 -16.28 3.43 10.47
N TRP A 12 -15.69 2.55 9.67
CA TRP A 12 -14.70 1.58 10.10
C TRP A 12 -13.44 2.26 10.65
N MET A 13 -12.96 3.33 10.01
CA MET A 13 -11.81 4.10 10.49
C MET A 13 -12.06 4.81 11.83
N MET A 14 -13.28 5.29 12.09
CA MET A 14 -13.63 5.82 13.41
C MET A 14 -13.57 4.73 14.49
N ASN A 15 -14.11 3.54 14.19
CA ASN A 15 -14.00 2.41 15.13
C ASN A 15 -12.55 1.97 15.33
N HIS A 16 -11.73 2.02 14.28
CA HIS A 16 -10.29 1.75 14.35
C HIS A 16 -9.59 2.69 15.34
N GLN A 17 -9.94 3.98 15.38
CA GLN A 17 -9.41 4.93 16.37
C GLN A 17 -9.83 4.57 17.80
N ASN A 18 -11.12 4.28 18.01
CA ASN A 18 -11.64 3.89 19.33
C ASN A 18 -10.96 2.62 19.87
N LEU A 19 -10.77 1.62 19.01
CA LEU A 19 -10.05 0.39 19.34
C LEU A 19 -8.58 0.65 19.67
N LEU A 20 -7.91 1.57 18.96
CA LEU A 20 -6.55 1.97 19.33
C LEU A 20 -6.50 2.55 20.75
N GLU A 21 -7.44 3.42 21.13
CA GLU A 21 -7.50 3.99 22.48
C GLU A 21 -7.67 2.91 23.56
N LYS A 22 -8.51 1.90 23.29
CA LYS A 22 -8.65 0.71 24.15
C LYS A 22 -7.34 -0.07 24.26
N LEU A 23 -6.67 -0.36 23.14
CA LEU A 23 -5.40 -1.10 23.10
C LEU A 23 -4.29 -0.38 23.88
N LEU A 24 -4.20 0.94 23.76
CA LEU A 24 -3.21 1.75 24.48
C LEU A 24 -3.52 1.82 25.97
N SER A 25 -4.79 1.99 26.32
CA SER A 25 -5.25 2.01 27.72
C SER A 25 -4.99 0.67 28.39
N PHE A 26 -5.27 -0.45 27.71
CA PHE A 26 -4.99 -1.80 28.19
C PHE A 26 -3.48 -2.01 28.42
N SER A 27 -2.64 -1.54 27.50
CA SER A 27 -1.17 -1.64 27.62
C SER A 27 -0.60 -0.82 28.79
N SER A 28 -1.29 0.23 29.23
CA SER A 28 -0.89 1.09 30.34
C SER A 28 -1.35 0.63 31.74
N LEU A 29 -2.25 -0.37 31.81
CA LEU A 29 -2.84 -0.83 33.06
C LEU A 29 -2.05 -2.00 33.68
N ASP A 30 -1.51 -1.77 34.89
CA ASP A 30 -0.98 -2.79 35.79
C ASP A 30 -2.11 -3.43 36.62
N ALA A 31 -3.05 -4.14 35.97
CA ALA A 31 -4.11 -4.87 36.67
C ALA A 31 -3.72 -6.32 37.01
N LEU A 32 -4.29 -6.86 38.10
CA LEU A 32 -4.10 -8.22 38.63
C LEU A 32 -4.22 -9.29 37.52
N ALA A 33 -3.32 -10.28 37.56
CA ALA A 33 -2.98 -11.14 36.42
C ALA A 33 -4.13 -11.97 35.82
N ASP A 34 -5.10 -12.44 36.61
CA ASP A 34 -6.17 -13.32 36.13
C ASP A 34 -7.26 -12.57 35.33
N ASP A 35 -7.82 -11.48 35.87
CA ASP A 35 -8.82 -10.64 35.20
C ASP A 35 -8.24 -9.92 33.96
N LYS A 36 -6.91 -9.75 33.92
CA LYS A 36 -6.21 -9.16 32.78
C LYS A 36 -6.16 -10.11 31.58
N ASN A 37 -6.07 -11.43 31.77
CA ASN A 37 -5.94 -12.36 30.66
C ASN A 37 -7.25 -12.51 29.87
N ASP A 38 -8.38 -12.63 30.54
CA ASP A 38 -9.69 -12.76 29.88
C ASP A 38 -10.05 -11.47 29.12
N LYS A 39 -9.85 -10.30 29.74
CA LYS A 39 -10.02 -9.00 29.08
C LYS A 39 -9.07 -8.80 27.89
N CYS A 40 -7.86 -9.35 27.96
CA CYS A 40 -6.90 -9.31 26.85
C CYS A 40 -7.42 -10.11 25.65
N GLN A 41 -7.94 -11.31 25.90
CA GLN A 41 -8.49 -12.18 24.87
C GLN A 41 -9.75 -11.57 24.25
N ASP A 42 -10.64 -11.00 25.06
CA ASP A 42 -11.84 -10.31 24.56
C ASP A 42 -11.48 -9.12 23.66
N LEU A 43 -10.50 -8.30 24.05
CA LEU A 43 -10.04 -7.17 23.25
C LEU A 43 -9.34 -7.63 21.96
N LEU A 44 -8.55 -8.70 22.03
CA LEU A 44 -7.93 -9.30 20.85
C LEU A 44 -9.00 -9.81 19.87
N ALA A 45 -10.02 -10.50 20.37
CA ALA A 45 -11.15 -10.96 19.57
C ALA A 45 -11.92 -9.79 18.93
N GLU A 46 -12.14 -8.70 19.68
CA GLU A 46 -12.77 -7.47 19.16
C GLU A 46 -11.98 -6.87 17.98
N VAL A 47 -10.65 -6.80 18.10
CA VAL A 47 -9.76 -6.28 17.04
C VAL A 47 -9.73 -7.20 15.81
N LEU A 48 -9.66 -8.51 16.02
CA LEU A 48 -9.67 -9.47 14.92
C LEU A 48 -11.01 -9.44 14.17
N ALA A 49 -12.14 -9.37 14.90
CA ALA A 49 -13.46 -9.19 14.30
C ALA A 49 -13.57 -7.88 13.51
N HIS A 50 -12.97 -6.79 14.00
CA HIS A 50 -12.92 -5.50 13.30
C HIS A 50 -12.21 -5.61 11.94
N TYR A 51 -11.08 -6.32 11.86
CA TYR A 51 -10.42 -6.57 10.56
C TYR A 51 -11.18 -7.56 9.68
N GLN A 52 -11.77 -8.61 10.27
CA GLN A 52 -12.58 -9.56 9.50
C GLN A 52 -13.73 -8.84 8.79
N GLN A 53 -14.45 -7.96 9.49
CA GLN A 53 -15.52 -7.14 8.91
C GLN A 53 -15.02 -6.31 7.73
N TYR A 54 -13.81 -5.72 7.82
CA TYR A 54 -13.23 -4.95 6.72
C TYR A 54 -13.05 -5.79 5.46
N TYR A 55 -12.42 -6.97 5.57
CA TYR A 55 -12.15 -7.83 4.41
C TYR A 55 -13.43 -8.43 3.82
N GLU A 56 -14.43 -8.73 4.63
CA GLU A 56 -15.75 -9.18 4.16
C GLU A 56 -16.45 -8.10 3.32
N GLU A 57 -16.48 -6.85 3.81
CA GLU A 57 -17.06 -5.73 3.07
C GLU A 57 -16.23 -5.37 1.82
N LYS A 58 -14.90 -5.47 1.91
CA LYS A 58 -13.99 -5.27 0.78
C LYS A 58 -14.25 -6.28 -0.32
N THR A 59 -14.36 -7.56 0.02
CA THR A 59 -14.70 -8.63 -0.93
C THR A 59 -16.05 -8.35 -1.61
N ARG A 60 -17.06 -7.92 -0.84
CA ARG A 60 -18.36 -7.54 -1.41
C ARG A 60 -18.26 -6.35 -2.37
N ALA A 61 -17.40 -5.38 -2.09
CA ALA A 61 -17.17 -4.24 -2.97
C ALA A 61 -16.39 -4.62 -4.23
N VAL A 62 -15.37 -5.50 -4.11
CA VAL A 62 -14.61 -6.07 -5.23
C VAL A 62 -15.53 -6.79 -6.20
N ASN A 63 -16.42 -7.65 -5.69
CA ASN A 63 -17.38 -8.40 -6.50
C ASN A 63 -18.39 -7.52 -7.24
N LYS A 64 -18.63 -6.30 -6.76
CA LYS A 64 -19.48 -5.32 -7.45
C LYS A 64 -18.71 -4.53 -8.50
N ASN A 65 -17.51 -4.06 -8.15
CA ASN A 65 -16.65 -3.29 -9.04
C ASN A 65 -15.19 -3.36 -8.58
N VAL A 66 -14.43 -4.25 -9.21
CA VAL A 66 -13.01 -4.47 -8.93
C VAL A 66 -12.14 -3.21 -9.10
N PHE A 67 -12.50 -2.32 -10.04
CA PHE A 67 -11.73 -1.11 -10.32
C PHE A 67 -11.75 -0.11 -9.17
N LEU A 68 -12.77 -0.15 -8.30
CA LEU A 68 -12.81 0.69 -7.09
C LEU A 68 -11.64 0.42 -6.15
N MET A 69 -11.10 -0.80 -6.13
CA MET A 69 -9.95 -1.14 -5.28
C MET A 69 -8.61 -0.75 -5.88
N LEU A 70 -8.54 -0.58 -7.21
CA LEU A 70 -7.33 -0.19 -7.91
C LEU A 70 -7.14 1.33 -7.92
N SER A 71 -8.24 2.08 -7.87
CA SER A 71 -8.22 3.53 -7.73
C SER A 71 -9.22 3.98 -6.67
N PRO A 72 -8.95 3.72 -5.38
CA PRO A 72 -9.89 3.99 -4.29
C PRO A 72 -10.03 5.50 -4.05
N PRO A 73 -11.21 6.11 -4.32
CA PRO A 73 -11.40 7.56 -4.16
C PRO A 73 -11.45 8.02 -2.69
N TRP A 74 -11.61 7.11 -1.74
CA TRP A 74 -11.66 7.41 -0.29
C TRP A 74 -10.27 7.47 0.37
N LEU A 75 -9.21 7.13 -0.37
CA LEU A 75 -7.83 7.21 0.12
C LEU A 75 -7.15 8.47 -0.38
N SER A 76 -6.33 9.08 0.48
CA SER A 76 -5.44 10.18 0.09
C SER A 76 -4.43 9.74 -0.97
N SER A 77 -3.84 10.69 -1.69
CA SER A 77 -2.78 10.37 -2.66
C SER A 77 -1.56 9.68 -2.03
N TYR A 78 -1.28 9.98 -0.75
CA TYR A 78 -0.19 9.31 -0.02
C TYR A 78 -0.56 7.88 0.37
N GLU A 79 -1.77 7.64 0.89
CA GLU A 79 -2.27 6.28 1.15
C GLU A 79 -2.26 5.44 -0.14
N ARG A 80 -2.72 6.01 -1.26
CA ARG A 80 -2.72 5.34 -2.56
C ARG A 80 -1.32 4.96 -3.05
N ALA A 81 -0.30 5.77 -2.76
CA ALA A 81 1.09 5.49 -3.14
C ALA A 81 1.70 4.32 -2.37
N LEU A 82 1.11 3.91 -1.24
CA LEU A 82 1.56 2.80 -0.41
C LEU A 82 0.77 1.50 -0.67
N LEU A 83 -0.20 1.51 -1.59
CA LEU A 83 -0.97 0.33 -1.93
C LEU A 83 -0.13 -0.69 -2.68
N TRP A 84 -0.22 -1.93 -2.23
CA TRP A 84 0.24 -3.13 -2.90
C TRP A 84 -0.99 -3.95 -3.32
N ILE A 85 -1.24 -4.03 -4.63
CA ILE A 85 -2.45 -4.62 -5.24
C ILE A 85 -3.76 -3.88 -4.89
N SER A 86 -4.17 -3.89 -3.62
CA SER A 86 -5.42 -3.30 -3.14
C SER A 86 -5.36 -2.78 -1.70
N ASP A 87 -4.26 -2.99 -0.98
CA ASP A 87 -4.06 -2.58 0.43
C ASP A 87 -2.55 -2.70 0.80
N PHE A 88 -2.17 -2.74 2.08
CA PHE A 88 -0.76 -2.83 2.50
C PHE A 88 -0.04 -4.10 2.03
N ILE A 89 1.29 -4.05 1.94
CA ILE A 89 2.14 -5.22 1.66
C ILE A 89 2.40 -6.01 2.97
N PRO A 90 2.08 -7.31 3.04
CA PRO A 90 2.19 -8.11 4.27
C PRO A 90 3.55 -8.03 5.00
N THR A 91 4.66 -7.90 4.29
CA THR A 91 6.00 -7.80 4.86
C THR A 91 6.26 -6.53 5.67
N THR A 92 5.41 -5.50 5.53
CA THR A 92 5.47 -4.32 6.42
C THR A 92 5.12 -4.64 7.86
N LEU A 93 4.47 -5.78 8.14
CA LEU A 93 4.16 -6.21 9.50
C LEU A 93 5.42 -6.59 10.29
N PHE A 94 6.48 -7.07 9.64
CA PHE A 94 7.67 -7.54 10.33
C PHE A 94 8.49 -6.41 10.96
N PRO A 95 8.77 -5.28 10.28
CA PRO A 95 9.34 -4.12 10.94
C PRO A 95 8.47 -3.58 12.09
N LEU A 96 7.13 -3.68 12.00
CA LEU A 96 6.25 -3.28 13.09
C LEU A 96 6.44 -4.18 14.31
N ILE A 97 6.53 -5.49 14.12
CA ILE A 97 6.86 -6.45 15.19
C ILE A 97 8.22 -6.14 15.79
N ASP A 98 9.25 -5.99 14.95
CA ASP A 98 10.62 -5.75 15.40
C ASP A 98 10.71 -4.45 16.24
N ASN A 99 9.96 -3.41 15.86
CA ASN A 99 9.91 -2.14 16.58
C ASN A 99 9.04 -2.19 17.86
N SER A 100 7.94 -2.94 17.85
CA SER A 100 6.99 -2.98 18.98
C SER A 100 7.36 -4.01 20.05
N LEU A 101 8.04 -5.09 19.68
CA LEU A 101 8.29 -6.26 20.53
C LEU A 101 9.77 -6.65 20.56
N GLY A 102 10.66 -5.86 19.97
CA GLY A 102 12.04 -6.22 19.69
C GLY A 102 12.82 -6.83 20.84
N GLU A 103 12.61 -6.41 22.09
CA GLU A 103 13.25 -6.99 23.29
C GLU A 103 12.36 -8.03 24.01
N ASP A 104 11.05 -7.99 23.76
CA ASP A 104 10.02 -8.82 24.40
C ASP A 104 9.85 -10.21 23.75
N LEU A 105 10.47 -10.46 22.60
CA LEU A 105 10.37 -11.72 21.86
C LEU A 105 11.39 -12.76 22.35
N ALA A 106 10.91 -13.96 22.68
CA ALA A 106 11.77 -15.12 22.92
C ALA A 106 12.45 -15.59 21.64
N ASP A 107 13.62 -16.24 21.76
CA ASP A 107 14.39 -16.69 20.60
C ASP A 107 13.59 -17.64 19.69
N GLU A 108 12.83 -18.57 20.28
CA GLU A 108 11.93 -19.46 19.53
C GLU A 108 10.87 -18.68 18.72
N GLN A 109 10.31 -17.61 19.30
CA GLN A 109 9.34 -16.76 18.60
C GLN A 109 10.01 -16.05 17.42
N ARG A 110 11.24 -15.56 17.59
CA ARG A 110 12.01 -14.91 16.52
C ARG A 110 12.28 -15.86 15.36
N GLU A 111 12.72 -17.09 15.66
CA GLU A 111 12.96 -18.11 14.64
C GLU A 111 11.69 -18.42 13.84
N ARG A 112 10.57 -18.65 14.53
CA ARG A 112 9.26 -18.89 13.88
C ARG A 112 8.80 -17.68 13.04
N ILE A 113 9.01 -16.46 13.53
CA ILE A 113 8.72 -15.22 12.78
C ILE A 113 9.59 -15.13 11.52
N GLN A 114 10.87 -15.54 11.55
CA GLN A 114 11.71 -15.57 10.35
C GLN A 114 11.20 -16.56 9.30
N VAL A 115 10.68 -17.72 9.72
CA VAL A 115 10.05 -18.68 8.80
C VAL A 115 8.84 -18.07 8.12
N ILE A 116 7.94 -17.44 8.87
CA ILE A 116 6.77 -16.74 8.30
C ILE A 116 7.24 -15.62 7.37
N ARG A 117 8.24 -14.83 7.78
CA ARG A 117 8.80 -13.74 6.97
C ARG A 117 9.32 -14.22 5.62
N ALA A 118 10.02 -15.35 5.58
CA ALA A 118 10.50 -15.94 4.33
C ALA A 118 9.35 -16.45 3.46
N GLU A 119 8.37 -17.14 4.06
CA GLU A 119 7.19 -17.64 3.37
C GLU A 119 6.34 -16.51 2.77
N THR A 120 6.02 -15.49 3.58
CA THR A 120 5.26 -14.31 3.15
C THR A 120 5.95 -13.60 1.99
N ARG A 121 7.27 -13.38 2.05
CA ARG A 121 8.04 -12.77 0.94
C ARG A 121 7.96 -13.59 -0.35
N ARG A 122 7.95 -14.92 -0.26
CA ARG A 122 7.81 -15.79 -1.44
C ARG A 122 6.42 -15.63 -2.04
N LEU A 123 5.38 -15.71 -1.21
CA LEU A 123 3.99 -15.61 -1.66
C LEU A 123 3.65 -14.21 -2.20
N GLU A 124 4.23 -13.15 -1.64
CA GLU A 124 4.11 -11.79 -2.19
C GLU A 124 4.59 -11.74 -3.64
N LYS A 125 5.76 -12.33 -3.94
CA LYS A 125 6.29 -12.38 -5.31
C LYS A 125 5.38 -13.15 -6.25
N GLU A 126 4.73 -14.21 -5.79
CA GLU A 126 3.77 -14.98 -6.60
C GLU A 126 2.53 -14.15 -6.94
N VAL A 127 2.02 -13.36 -5.97
CA VAL A 127 0.91 -12.43 -6.20
C VAL A 127 1.32 -11.30 -7.16
N GLU A 128 2.53 -10.75 -7.01
CA GLU A 128 3.06 -9.72 -7.92
C GLU A 128 3.22 -10.24 -9.35
N GLN A 129 3.73 -11.46 -9.51
CA GLN A 129 3.84 -12.11 -10.83
C GLN A 129 2.46 -12.36 -11.45
N ALA A 130 1.48 -12.79 -10.66
CA ALA A 130 0.12 -12.94 -11.13
C ALA A 130 -0.47 -11.59 -11.58
N MET A 131 -0.27 -10.52 -10.81
CA MET A 131 -0.69 -9.17 -11.19
C MET A 131 -0.05 -8.70 -12.49
N ALA A 132 1.27 -8.91 -12.65
CA ALA A 132 1.99 -8.57 -13.86
C ALA A 132 1.42 -9.32 -15.08
N ALA A 133 1.16 -10.62 -14.97
CA ALA A 133 0.55 -11.41 -16.04
C ALA A 133 -0.85 -10.89 -16.42
N VAL A 134 -1.65 -10.45 -15.44
CA VAL A 134 -2.96 -9.84 -15.71
C VAL A 134 -2.81 -8.51 -16.45
N GLN A 135 -1.85 -7.67 -16.05
CA GLN A 135 -1.56 -6.40 -16.73
C GLN A 135 -0.99 -6.60 -18.15
N GLU A 136 -0.15 -7.60 -18.37
CA GLU A 136 0.35 -7.95 -19.71
C GLU A 136 -0.78 -8.40 -20.64
N SER A 137 -1.77 -9.12 -20.11
CA SER A 137 -2.88 -9.63 -20.92
C SER A 137 -3.72 -8.52 -21.58
N ILE A 138 -3.93 -7.38 -20.90
CA ILE A 138 -4.66 -6.23 -21.46
C ILE A 138 -3.78 -5.33 -22.34
N ALA A 139 -2.47 -5.32 -22.09
CA ALA A 139 -1.50 -4.60 -22.93
C ALA A 139 -1.22 -5.33 -24.26
N ALA A 140 -1.71 -6.56 -24.43
CA ALA A 140 -1.55 -7.32 -25.66
C ALA A 140 -2.23 -6.60 -26.86
N PRO A 141 -1.57 -6.55 -28.04
CA PRO A 141 -2.02 -5.75 -29.18
C PRO A 141 -3.48 -5.94 -29.60
N PRO A 142 -4.07 -7.16 -29.60
CA PRO A 142 -5.46 -7.33 -30.01
C PRO A 142 -6.46 -6.59 -29.09
N ILE A 143 -6.26 -6.62 -27.77
CA ILE A 143 -7.17 -5.97 -26.80
C ILE A 143 -6.91 -4.46 -26.77
N PHE A 144 -5.64 -4.05 -26.80
CA PHE A 144 -5.27 -2.64 -26.85
C PHE A 144 -5.79 -1.95 -28.11
N ASP A 145 -5.73 -2.61 -29.26
CA ASP A 145 -6.25 -2.09 -30.51
C ASP A 145 -7.78 -2.00 -30.52
N LEU A 146 -8.49 -2.97 -29.92
CA LEU A 146 -9.95 -2.90 -29.73
C LEU A 146 -10.34 -1.71 -28.85
N LEU A 147 -9.62 -1.48 -27.74
CA LEU A 147 -9.83 -0.30 -26.88
C LEU A 147 -9.61 1.02 -27.62
N ARG A 148 -8.58 1.10 -28.46
CA ARG A 148 -8.29 2.30 -29.27
C ARG A 148 -9.32 2.56 -30.37
N ARG A 149 -9.94 1.50 -30.89
CA ARG A 149 -10.93 1.58 -32.00
C ARG A 149 -12.37 1.71 -31.53
N HIS A 150 -12.66 1.55 -30.24
CA HIS A 150 -14.01 1.51 -29.65
C HIS A 150 -14.96 2.64 -30.10
N GLU A 151 -14.46 3.84 -30.43
CA GLU A 151 -15.26 4.95 -30.96
C GLU A 151 -15.76 4.77 -32.41
N ARG A 152 -15.34 3.71 -33.15
CA ARG A 152 -15.59 3.57 -34.61
C ARG A 152 -16.14 2.20 -35.05
N THR A 153 -16.59 1.35 -34.14
CA THR A 153 -16.65 -0.10 -34.38
C THR A 153 -18.04 -0.72 -34.60
N VAL A 154 -18.05 -1.83 -35.34
CA VAL A 154 -19.19 -2.69 -35.71
C VAL A 154 -19.61 -3.57 -34.53
N ASP A 155 -20.90 -3.93 -34.43
CA ASP A 155 -21.55 -4.65 -33.31
C ASP A 155 -20.79 -5.90 -32.79
N GLY A 156 -20.10 -6.64 -33.66
CA GLY A 156 -19.33 -7.84 -33.28
C GLY A 156 -18.00 -7.58 -32.52
N GLU A 157 -17.30 -6.49 -32.82
CA GLU A 157 -16.03 -6.15 -32.13
C GLU A 157 -16.27 -5.62 -30.70
N ILE A 158 -17.46 -5.05 -30.46
CA ILE A 158 -17.90 -4.59 -29.14
C ILE A 158 -18.10 -5.79 -28.20
N SER A 159 -18.71 -6.88 -28.69
CA SER A 159 -18.91 -8.10 -27.91
C SER A 159 -17.61 -8.82 -27.53
N GLU A 160 -16.59 -8.81 -28.39
CA GLU A 160 -15.28 -9.40 -28.07
C GLU A 160 -14.52 -8.58 -27.02
N LEU A 161 -14.61 -7.24 -27.10
CA LEU A 161 -14.04 -6.35 -26.11
C LEU A 161 -14.69 -6.52 -24.73
N ASP A 162 -16.02 -6.62 -24.67
CA ASP A 162 -16.75 -6.84 -23.41
C ASP A 162 -16.33 -8.16 -22.75
N ALA A 163 -16.25 -9.25 -23.52
CA ALA A 163 -15.79 -10.54 -23.02
C ALA A 163 -14.32 -10.50 -22.52
N ALA A 164 -13.44 -9.78 -23.22
CA ALA A 164 -12.06 -9.58 -22.79
C ALA A 164 -11.99 -8.77 -21.49
N MET A 165 -12.81 -7.74 -21.36
CA MET A 165 -12.89 -6.92 -20.15
C MET A 165 -13.44 -7.69 -18.96
N ASP A 166 -14.43 -8.55 -19.15
CA ASP A 166 -14.97 -9.38 -18.07
C ASP A 166 -13.94 -10.40 -17.58
N LYS A 167 -13.22 -11.07 -18.50
CA LYS A 167 -12.09 -11.94 -18.14
C LYS A 167 -11.00 -11.19 -17.38
N PHE A 168 -10.70 -9.96 -17.79
CA PHE A 168 -9.74 -9.11 -17.08
C PHE A 168 -10.21 -8.80 -15.65
N LYS A 169 -11.47 -8.41 -15.46
CA LYS A 169 -12.06 -8.18 -14.13
C LYS A 169 -11.96 -9.44 -13.26
N GLU A 170 -12.32 -10.61 -13.79
CA GLU A 170 -12.22 -11.88 -13.07
C GLU A 170 -10.81 -12.18 -12.59
N ASN A 171 -9.81 -12.01 -13.45
CA ASN A 171 -8.43 -12.24 -13.07
C ASN A 171 -7.94 -11.23 -12.01
N MET A 172 -8.35 -9.97 -12.12
CA MET A 172 -8.08 -8.94 -11.12
C MET A 172 -8.70 -9.28 -9.76
N MET A 173 -9.95 -9.77 -9.74
CA MET A 173 -10.61 -10.19 -8.50
C MET A 173 -9.82 -11.32 -7.82
N ARG A 174 -9.37 -12.33 -8.57
CA ARG A 174 -8.54 -13.43 -8.03
C ARG A 174 -7.22 -12.94 -7.45
N VAL A 175 -6.54 -11.99 -8.11
CA VAL A 175 -5.28 -11.41 -7.59
C VAL A 175 -5.53 -10.68 -6.27
N ILE A 176 -6.61 -9.91 -6.17
CA ILE A 176 -7.00 -9.22 -4.93
C ILE A 176 -7.34 -10.22 -3.82
N GLU A 177 -8.11 -11.26 -4.13
CA GLU A 177 -8.46 -12.33 -3.19
C GLU A 177 -7.20 -13.03 -2.65
N ASN A 178 -6.25 -13.38 -3.52
CA ASN A 178 -4.97 -13.98 -3.11
C ASN A 178 -4.14 -13.05 -2.22
N ALA A 179 -4.12 -11.74 -2.55
CA ALA A 179 -3.43 -10.75 -1.74
C ALA A 179 -4.07 -10.59 -0.35
N ASP A 180 -5.41 -10.54 -0.27
CA ASP A 180 -6.15 -10.44 0.99
C ASP A 180 -6.02 -11.72 1.83
N ALA A 181 -6.04 -12.90 1.21
CA ALA A 181 -5.79 -14.17 1.88
C ALA A 181 -4.37 -14.22 2.47
N LEU A 182 -3.36 -13.71 1.75
CA LEU A 182 -1.99 -13.63 2.25
C LEU A 182 -1.87 -12.70 3.46
N ARG A 183 -2.55 -11.54 3.45
CA ARG A 183 -2.61 -10.62 4.59
C ARG A 183 -3.22 -11.31 5.81
N GLY A 184 -4.40 -11.91 5.63
CA GLY A 184 -5.11 -12.62 6.69
C GLY A 184 -4.27 -13.73 7.28
N SER A 185 -3.73 -14.62 6.44
CA SER A 185 -2.89 -15.73 6.88
C SER A 185 -1.63 -15.27 7.61
N THR A 186 -0.98 -14.21 7.13
CA THR A 186 0.23 -13.66 7.78
C THR A 186 -0.11 -13.12 9.18
N VAL A 187 -1.18 -12.33 9.32
CA VAL A 187 -1.61 -11.80 10.63
C VAL A 187 -1.99 -12.94 11.58
N THR A 188 -2.76 -13.92 11.12
CA THR A 188 -3.15 -15.09 11.92
C THR A 188 -1.93 -15.85 12.43
N LYS A 189 -1.00 -16.22 11.54
CA LYS A 189 0.23 -16.94 11.92
C LYS A 189 1.09 -16.15 12.92
N LEU A 190 1.14 -14.83 12.78
CA LEU A 190 1.87 -13.96 13.71
C LEU A 190 1.20 -13.95 15.09
N VAL A 191 -0.12 -13.72 15.15
CA VAL A 191 -0.88 -13.67 16.41
C VAL A 191 -0.83 -15.03 17.14
N GLU A 192 -0.79 -16.15 16.42
CA GLU A 192 -0.64 -17.50 17.00
C GLU A 192 0.73 -17.76 17.66
N ILE A 193 1.78 -17.05 17.24
CA ILE A 193 3.12 -17.16 17.86
C ILE A 193 3.24 -16.26 19.08
N LEU A 194 2.58 -15.11 19.05
CA LEU A 194 2.65 -14.10 20.10
C LEU A 194 1.79 -14.50 21.29
N CYS A 195 2.26 -14.21 22.50
CA CYS A 195 1.37 -14.25 23.65
C CYS A 195 0.32 -13.12 23.55
N PRO A 196 -0.82 -13.20 24.24
CA PRO A 196 -1.90 -12.21 24.09
C PRO A 196 -1.44 -10.77 24.31
N VAL A 197 -0.57 -10.53 25.30
CA VAL A 197 -0.03 -9.19 25.58
C VAL A 197 0.87 -8.68 24.45
N GLN A 198 1.71 -9.54 23.87
CA GLN A 198 2.53 -9.19 22.71
C GLN A 198 1.65 -8.89 21.49
N ALA A 199 0.59 -9.68 21.27
CA ALA A 199 -0.36 -9.46 20.18
C ALA A 199 -1.05 -8.09 20.30
N ILE A 200 -1.50 -7.71 21.50
CA ILE A 200 -2.08 -6.38 21.76
C ILE A 200 -1.10 -5.25 21.45
N LYS A 201 0.16 -5.35 21.91
CA LYS A 201 1.21 -4.35 21.61
C LYS A 201 1.48 -4.24 20.10
N PHE A 202 1.58 -5.38 19.41
CA PHE A 202 1.76 -5.43 17.96
C PHE A 202 0.58 -4.78 17.22
N LEU A 203 -0.65 -5.14 17.57
CA LEU A 203 -1.86 -4.59 16.95
C LEU A 203 -2.01 -3.09 17.22
N ALA A 204 -1.66 -2.61 18.42
CA ALA A 204 -1.60 -1.18 18.71
C ALA A 204 -0.60 -0.47 17.79
N GLY A 205 0.58 -1.05 17.57
CA GLY A 205 1.58 -0.55 16.62
C GLY A 205 1.06 -0.49 15.19
N ALA A 206 0.36 -1.53 14.74
CA ALA A 206 -0.25 -1.59 13.40
C ALA A 206 -1.36 -0.55 13.21
N PHE A 207 -2.20 -0.33 14.23
CA PHE A 207 -3.25 0.69 14.22
C PHE A 207 -2.64 2.11 14.17
N GLN A 208 -1.64 2.37 15.01
CA GLN A 208 -0.90 3.63 14.99
C GLN A 208 -0.27 3.89 13.63
N PHE A 209 0.33 2.88 13.01
CA PHE A 209 0.93 2.99 11.68
C PHE A 209 -0.12 3.39 10.64
N THR A 210 -1.26 2.71 10.61
CA THR A 210 -2.38 2.99 9.68
C THR A 210 -2.88 4.43 9.83
N LEU A 211 -3.09 4.89 11.07
CA LEU A 211 -3.53 6.27 11.34
C LEU A 211 -2.46 7.32 11.00
N ARG A 212 -1.19 7.02 11.22
CA ARG A 212 -0.08 7.91 10.83
C ARG A 212 0.00 8.05 9.32
N VAL A 213 -0.14 6.95 8.58
CA VAL A 213 -0.17 6.98 7.11
C VAL A 213 -1.30 7.90 6.62
N ARG A 214 -2.50 7.77 7.18
CA ARG A 214 -3.65 8.62 6.81
C ARG A 214 -3.47 10.09 7.18
N SER A 215 -2.90 10.38 8.36
CA SER A 215 -2.70 11.76 8.83
C SER A 215 -1.47 12.45 8.23
N PHE A 216 -0.50 11.71 7.70
CA PHE A 216 0.76 12.25 7.16
C PHE A 216 0.52 13.27 6.03
N PHE A 217 -0.44 12.99 5.15
CA PHE A 217 -0.78 13.92 4.06
C PHE A 217 -1.35 15.25 4.58
N LEU A 218 -2.12 15.25 5.67
CA LEU A 218 -2.67 16.47 6.28
C LEU A 218 -1.56 17.36 6.85
N VAL A 219 -0.55 16.74 7.47
CA VAL A 219 0.60 17.47 8.03
C VAL A 219 1.47 18.03 6.90
N LEU A 220 1.75 17.23 5.87
CA LEU A 220 2.54 17.66 4.72
C LEU A 220 1.83 18.77 3.93
N SER A 221 0.52 18.64 3.70
CA SER A 221 -0.28 19.69 3.03
C SER A 221 -0.31 20.99 3.83
N LYS A 222 -0.42 20.92 5.17
CA LYS A 222 -0.31 22.10 6.03
C LYS A 222 1.08 22.71 5.97
N MET A 223 2.14 21.89 5.98
CA MET A 223 3.53 22.39 5.86
C MET A 223 3.79 23.04 4.51
N ILE A 224 3.33 22.44 3.41
CA ILE A 224 3.43 23.04 2.07
C ILE A 224 2.64 24.35 2.03
N ALA A 225 1.43 24.41 2.58
CA ALA A 225 0.64 25.64 2.64
C ALA A 225 1.32 26.74 3.46
N VAL A 226 1.93 26.40 4.60
CA VAL A 226 2.72 27.34 5.43
C VAL A 226 3.96 27.82 4.68
N PHE A 227 4.65 26.93 3.96
CA PHE A 227 5.82 27.29 3.17
C PHE A 227 5.47 28.18 1.96
N GLU A 228 4.37 27.88 1.26
CA GLU A 228 3.86 28.69 0.15
C GLU A 228 3.30 30.04 0.63
N PHE A 229 2.67 30.08 1.81
CA PHE A 229 2.29 31.34 2.46
C PHE A 229 3.53 32.16 2.85
N GLY A 230 4.56 31.52 3.41
CA GLY A 230 5.84 32.13 3.74
C GLY A 230 6.55 32.70 2.51
N LYS A 231 6.56 31.98 1.37
CA LYS A 231 7.05 32.48 0.09
C LYS A 231 6.26 33.69 -0.41
N LYS A 232 4.92 33.65 -0.35
CA LYS A 232 4.08 34.79 -0.76
C LYS A 232 4.31 36.03 0.11
N ALA A 233 4.48 35.85 1.42
CA ALA A 233 4.81 36.92 2.34
C ALA A 233 6.21 37.49 2.09
N ALA A 234 7.21 36.63 1.82
CA ALA A 234 8.57 37.07 1.47
C ALA A 234 8.61 37.83 0.13
N SER A 235 7.92 37.35 -0.91
CA SER A 235 7.81 38.05 -2.19
C SER A 235 7.05 39.39 -2.07
N SER A 236 6.06 39.47 -1.17
CA SER A 236 5.36 40.72 -0.85
C SER A 236 6.25 41.75 -0.14
N LEU A 237 7.19 41.30 0.69
CA LEU A 237 8.17 42.16 1.37
C LEU A 237 9.27 42.62 0.40
N ILE A 238 9.70 41.76 -0.52
CA ILE A 238 10.76 42.08 -1.50
C ILE A 238 10.26 43.04 -2.60
N CYS A 239 8.96 43.09 -2.88
CA CYS A 239 8.39 44.04 -3.87
C CYS A 239 8.28 45.50 -3.38
N SER A 240 8.57 45.80 -2.10
CA SER A 240 8.46 47.17 -1.56
C SER A 240 9.73 48.01 -1.74
N ASP A 241 10.89 47.42 -2.06
CA ASP A 241 12.16 48.14 -2.17
C ASP A 241 12.77 48.00 -3.58
N ASN A 242 12.49 49.01 -4.41
CA ASN A 242 13.23 49.54 -5.58
C ASN A 242 13.84 48.55 -6.62
N PRO A 243 13.53 48.68 -7.93
CA PRO A 243 13.84 47.68 -8.94
C PRO A 243 15.22 47.92 -9.54
N LYS A 244 16.14 46.97 -9.38
CA LYS A 244 17.25 46.73 -10.33
C LYS A 244 17.97 45.43 -10.00
N GLY A 245 17.75 44.44 -10.87
CA GLY A 245 18.63 43.29 -11.06
C GLY A 245 18.49 42.19 -10.00
N LEU A 246 17.84 41.08 -10.37
CA LEU A 246 18.54 39.83 -10.66
C LEU A 246 17.51 38.80 -11.18
N HIS A 247 17.74 38.36 -12.42
CA HIS A 247 17.02 37.24 -13.01
C HIS A 247 17.42 35.95 -12.30
N TYR A 248 16.58 35.44 -11.41
CA TYR A 248 16.71 34.07 -10.90
C TYR A 248 15.59 33.20 -11.48
N ARG A 249 15.95 32.36 -12.45
CA ARG A 249 15.15 31.19 -12.86
C ARG A 249 15.20 30.15 -11.73
N LEU A 250 14.27 30.22 -10.79
CA LEU A 250 13.96 29.12 -9.88
C LEU A 250 12.90 28.22 -10.54
N LEU A 251 13.35 27.28 -11.37
CA LEU A 251 12.55 26.07 -11.62
C LEU A 251 12.81 25.16 -10.43
N SER A 252 11.78 25.00 -9.61
CA SER A 252 11.85 24.31 -8.33
C SER A 252 12.06 22.81 -8.52
N PHE A 253 12.82 22.18 -7.61
CA PHE A 253 13.04 20.73 -7.56
C PHE A 253 11.71 19.93 -7.52
N THR A 254 10.64 20.55 -7.04
CA THR A 254 9.27 20.00 -6.99
C THR A 254 8.61 19.86 -8.36
N ASP A 255 8.94 20.71 -9.34
CA ASP A 255 8.36 20.62 -10.69
C ASP A 255 8.88 19.41 -11.47
N ARG A 256 10.15 19.02 -11.25
CA ARG A 256 10.71 17.81 -11.87
C ARG A 256 10.22 16.52 -11.21
N PHE A 257 9.92 16.54 -9.92
CA PHE A 257 9.43 15.36 -9.20
C PHE A 257 7.96 15.05 -9.55
N LEU A 258 7.13 16.06 -9.75
CA LEU A 258 5.75 15.90 -10.20
C LEU A 258 5.63 15.46 -11.68
N ILE A 259 6.53 15.93 -12.56
CA ILE A 259 6.58 15.45 -13.95
C ILE A 259 7.01 13.98 -14.01
N MET A 260 7.89 13.53 -13.10
CA MET A 260 8.35 12.13 -13.03
C MET A 260 7.25 11.17 -12.56
N ILE A 261 6.30 11.62 -11.72
CA ILE A 261 5.16 10.81 -11.27
C ILE A 261 3.98 10.87 -12.26
N ALA A 262 3.81 11.99 -12.97
CA ALA A 262 2.72 12.16 -13.95
C ALA A 262 2.98 11.47 -15.30
N THR A 263 4.23 11.15 -15.62
CA THR A 263 4.61 10.37 -16.83
C THR A 263 4.89 8.92 -16.47
N GLY A 264 3.89 8.25 -15.90
CA GLY A 264 3.89 6.79 -15.81
C GLY A 264 3.83 6.19 -17.21
N SER A 265 4.98 5.78 -17.75
CA SER A 265 5.12 4.69 -18.72
C SER A 265 6.59 4.32 -18.92
N SER A 266 6.86 3.03 -18.68
CA SER A 266 7.86 2.21 -19.38
C SER A 266 9.25 2.82 -19.64
N VAL A 267 10.25 2.40 -18.84
CA VAL A 267 11.51 1.77 -19.27
C VAL A 267 12.23 1.28 -18.01
N LEU A 268 12.16 -0.02 -17.73
CA LEU A 268 13.20 -0.72 -16.97
C LEU A 268 13.98 -1.55 -17.98
N GLN A 269 15.17 -1.07 -18.36
CA GLN A 269 16.26 -1.92 -18.82
C GLN A 269 17.49 -1.61 -17.95
N PRO A 270 18.26 -2.63 -17.54
CA PRO A 270 19.30 -2.47 -16.54
C PRO A 270 20.57 -1.85 -17.12
N LEU A 271 21.17 -0.93 -16.36
CA LEU A 271 22.54 -0.47 -16.55
C LEU A 271 23.51 -1.64 -16.31
N ALA A 272 23.92 -2.30 -17.39
CA ALA A 272 25.12 -3.12 -17.40
C ALA A 272 26.35 -2.22 -17.45
N SER A 273 27.23 -2.43 -16.47
CA SER A 273 28.53 -1.79 -16.31
C SER A 273 29.44 -2.06 -17.52
N THR A 274 29.88 -0.98 -18.18
CA THR A 274 31.00 -0.97 -19.12
C THR A 274 32.31 -1.01 -18.32
N ALA A 275 32.81 -2.21 -18.03
CA ALA A 275 34.21 -2.43 -17.71
C ALA A 275 34.87 -3.10 -18.91
N ALA A 276 35.68 -2.30 -19.62
CA ALA A 276 36.47 -2.73 -20.76
C ALA A 276 37.48 -3.83 -20.37
N THR A 277 37.51 -4.92 -21.12
CA THR A 277 38.65 -5.83 -21.24
C THR A 277 38.99 -5.98 -22.73
N PRO A 278 40.28 -5.95 -23.12
CA PRO A 278 40.69 -5.86 -24.52
C PRO A 278 40.64 -7.23 -25.23
N PRO A 279 40.60 -7.26 -26.58
CA PRO A 279 40.49 -8.50 -27.32
C PRO A 279 41.84 -9.26 -27.34
N VAL A 280 41.77 -10.54 -27.02
CA VAL A 280 42.80 -11.53 -27.35
C VAL A 280 42.62 -11.91 -28.82
N SER A 281 43.61 -11.62 -29.65
CA SER A 281 43.73 -12.19 -31.00
C SER A 281 44.55 -13.49 -30.94
N SER A 282 43.88 -14.62 -31.13
CA SER A 282 44.44 -15.80 -31.82
C SER A 282 43.90 -15.70 -33.26
N ASP A 283 44.66 -15.81 -34.35
CA ASP A 283 45.60 -16.86 -34.74
C ASP A 283 46.47 -16.36 -35.92
N PHE A 284 47.73 -16.80 -36.05
CA PHE A 284 48.20 -17.72 -37.12
C PHE A 284 49.75 -17.79 -37.23
N LYS A 285 50.26 -19.01 -36.97
CA LYS A 285 51.42 -19.73 -37.56
C LYS A 285 52.73 -18.99 -37.93
N ALA A 286 53.81 -19.40 -37.26
CA ALA A 286 54.90 -20.22 -37.82
C ALA A 286 55.70 -20.88 -36.69
#